data_AF-A0A8B5XWX3-F1
#
_entry.id   AF-A0A8B5XWX3-F1
#
_cell.length_a   1.000
_cell.length_b   1.000
_cell.length_c   1.000
_cell.angle_alpha   90.00
_cell.angle_beta   90.00
_cell.angle_gamma   90.00
#
_symmetry.space_group_name_H-M   'P 1'
#
loop_
_entity.id
_entity.type
_entity.pdbx_description
1 polymer ?
#
loop_
_entity_poly.entity_id
_entity_poly.type
_entity_poly.pdbx_seq_one_letter_code
_entity_poly.pdbx_strand_id
1 'polypeptide(L)'
;MYNKGTLIGKRTKEKHITLQNVYNFLLLLIKNTKLAELPKEKILNITLTYFNCIKELLPVEWSDYKQYRLTHIVCLNAFAIAGNKIIPSNYNFVSNQLNIKEVNKRMSSIKIFDWSSEGTLKYLKGASGSKLLAEDIIASVEK
;
A
#
# COMPACT_ATOMS: atom_id res chain seq x y z
N MET A 1 13.45 -10.44 -35.57
CA MET A 1 12.23 -10.82 -34.82
C MET A 1 12.58 -10.90 -33.35
N TYR A 2 12.14 -9.94 -32.53
CA TYR A 2 12.32 -10.02 -31.08
C TYR A 2 11.38 -11.08 -30.52
N ASN A 3 11.96 -12.13 -29.95
CA ASN A 3 11.24 -13.20 -29.28
C ASN A 3 10.42 -12.59 -28.12
N LYS A 4 9.09 -12.70 -28.17
CA LYS A 4 8.14 -12.17 -27.16
C LYS A 4 8.28 -12.81 -25.76
N GLY A 5 9.35 -13.55 -25.49
CA GLY A 5 9.53 -14.38 -24.29
C GLY A 5 10.51 -13.86 -23.22
N THR A 6 11.25 -12.78 -23.46
CA THR A 6 12.35 -12.33 -22.57
C THR A 6 12.03 -11.09 -21.71
N LEU A 7 10.76 -10.75 -21.53
CA LEU A 7 10.30 -9.76 -20.54
C LEU A 7 9.68 -10.41 -19.30
N ILE A 8 9.88 -11.71 -19.10
CA ILE A 8 9.58 -12.35 -17.82
C ILE A 8 10.84 -12.22 -16.97
N GLY A 9 10.88 -11.15 -16.18
CA GLY A 9 11.96 -10.89 -15.24
C GLY A 9 12.32 -12.16 -14.48
N LYS A 10 13.63 -12.43 -14.38
CA LYS A 10 14.23 -13.50 -13.58
C LYS A 10 13.42 -13.66 -12.28
N ARG A 11 12.72 -14.79 -12.12
CA ARG A 11 12.00 -15.12 -10.87
C ARG A 11 13.05 -15.40 -9.80
N THR A 12 13.58 -14.35 -9.18
CA THR A 12 14.28 -14.49 -7.91
C THR A 12 13.23 -14.79 -6.84
N LYS A 13 13.55 -15.65 -5.88
CA LYS A 13 12.70 -15.96 -4.72
C LYS A 13 12.49 -14.74 -3.79
N GLU A 14 12.85 -13.54 -4.24
CA GLU A 14 12.99 -12.32 -3.45
C GLU A 14 11.95 -11.25 -3.82
N LYS A 15 11.25 -11.39 -4.95
CA LYS A 15 10.27 -10.38 -5.42
C LYS A 15 8.85 -10.93 -5.40
N HIS A 16 8.18 -10.77 -4.26
CA HIS A 16 6.78 -11.21 -4.07
C HIS A 16 5.75 -10.19 -4.57
N ILE A 17 6.12 -8.91 -4.68
CA ILE A 17 5.22 -7.87 -5.20
C ILE A 17 5.24 -7.90 -6.73
N THR A 18 4.09 -8.23 -7.30
CA THR A 18 3.86 -8.23 -8.74
C THR A 18 3.24 -6.91 -9.21
N LEU A 19 3.29 -6.65 -10.51
CA LEU A 19 2.59 -5.51 -11.11
C LEU A 19 1.08 -5.56 -10.85
N GLN A 20 0.49 -6.76 -10.81
CA GLN A 20 -0.93 -6.94 -10.47
C GLN A 20 -1.24 -6.48 -9.04
N ASN A 21 -0.32 -6.70 -8.09
CA ASN A 21 -0.50 -6.22 -6.72
C ASN A 21 -0.52 -4.68 -6.68
N VAL A 22 0.41 -4.02 -7.37
CA VAL A 22 0.46 -2.56 -7.45
C VAL A 22 -0.76 -1.99 -8.18
N TYR A 23 -1.22 -2.64 -9.24
CA TYR A 23 -2.43 -2.25 -9.95
C TYR A 23 -3.68 -2.36 -9.07
N ASN A 24 -3.85 -3.48 -8.36
CA ASN A 24 -4.96 -3.65 -7.40
C ASN A 24 -4.90 -2.63 -6.27
N PHE A 25 -3.68 -2.34 -5.77
CA PHE A 25 -3.46 -1.31 -4.76
C PHE A 25 -3.94 0.06 -5.26
N LEU A 26 -3.57 0.46 -6.47
CA LEU A 26 -4.05 1.68 -7.12
C LEU A 26 -5.58 1.72 -7.20
N LEU A 27 -6.20 0.65 -7.71
CA LEU A 27 -7.66 0.59 -7.88
C LEU A 27 -8.40 0.76 -6.56
N LEU A 28 -7.94 0.09 -5.51
CA LEU A 28 -8.52 0.22 -4.16
C LEU A 28 -8.30 1.61 -3.59
N LEU A 29 -7.11 2.19 -3.80
CA LEU A 29 -6.73 3.51 -3.31
C LEU A 29 -7.60 4.62 -3.89
N ILE A 30 -7.96 4.58 -5.17
CA ILE A 30 -8.79 5.63 -5.79
C ILE A 30 -10.29 5.38 -5.73
N LYS A 31 -10.72 4.17 -5.37
CA LYS A 31 -12.12 3.74 -5.43
C LYS A 31 -13.05 4.73 -4.71
N ASN A 32 -14.06 5.24 -5.43
CA ASN A 32 -15.07 6.17 -4.89
C ASN A 32 -14.49 7.43 -4.24
N THR A 33 -13.37 7.96 -4.76
CA THR A 33 -12.76 9.21 -4.28
C THR A 33 -12.57 10.20 -5.43
N LYS A 34 -12.48 11.49 -5.10
CA LYS A 34 -12.10 12.55 -6.06
C LYS A 34 -10.71 12.34 -6.68
N LEU A 35 -9.86 11.49 -6.09
CA LEU A 35 -8.57 11.16 -6.69
C LEU A 35 -8.72 10.41 -8.03
N ALA A 36 -9.82 9.68 -8.23
CA ALA A 36 -10.09 8.97 -9.47
C ALA A 36 -10.32 9.92 -10.68
N GLU A 37 -10.63 11.19 -10.41
CA GLU A 37 -10.84 12.23 -11.44
C GLU A 37 -9.51 12.87 -11.89
N LEU A 38 -8.40 12.60 -11.19
CA LEU A 38 -7.09 13.13 -11.55
C LEU A 38 -6.53 12.45 -12.82
N PRO A 39 -5.60 13.10 -13.53
CA PRO A 39 -4.88 12.47 -14.63
C PRO A 39 -4.18 11.18 -14.18
N LYS A 40 -4.15 10.17 -15.06
CA LYS A 40 -3.58 8.83 -14.75
C LYS A 40 -2.15 8.89 -14.20
N GLU A 41 -1.32 9.76 -14.76
CA GLU A 41 0.06 9.99 -14.31
C GLU A 41 0.11 10.50 -12.86
N LYS A 42 -0.82 11.37 -12.49
CA LYS A 42 -0.93 11.92 -11.15
C LYS A 42 -1.39 10.87 -10.15
N ILE A 43 -2.39 10.07 -10.52
CA ILE A 43 -2.85 8.93 -9.72
C ILE A 43 -1.70 7.95 -9.48
N LEU A 44 -0.94 7.62 -10.53
CA LEU A 44 0.21 6.73 -10.43
C LEU A 44 1.26 7.30 -9.48
N ASN A 45 1.61 8.58 -9.61
CA ASN A 45 2.59 9.23 -8.74
C ASN A 45 2.14 9.22 -7.27
N ILE A 46 0.88 9.57 -6.98
CA ILE A 46 0.32 9.51 -5.62
C ILE A 46 0.39 8.09 -5.06
N THR A 47 -0.01 7.11 -5.87
CA THR A 47 0.01 5.69 -5.48
C THR A 47 1.42 5.24 -5.14
N LEU A 48 2.40 5.52 -6.01
CA LEU A 48 3.80 5.13 -5.78
C LEU A 48 4.41 5.85 -4.59
N THR A 49 4.09 7.13 -4.40
CA THR A 49 4.54 7.92 -3.25
C THR A 49 4.07 7.29 -1.94
N TYR A 50 2.77 6.95 -1.84
CA TYR A 50 2.22 6.32 -0.64
C TYR A 50 2.72 4.87 -0.46
N PHE A 51 2.88 4.12 -1.55
CA PHE A 51 3.45 2.77 -1.51
C PHE A 51 4.91 2.78 -1.00
N ASN A 52 5.71 3.75 -1.45
CA ASN A 52 7.08 3.94 -1.00
C ASN A 52 7.15 4.41 0.46
N CYS A 53 6.22 5.25 0.91
CA CYS A 53 6.11 5.63 2.32
C CYS A 53 6.03 4.39 3.23
N ILE A 54 5.19 3.41 2.90
CA ILE A 54 5.06 2.17 3.68
C ILE A 54 6.39 1.39 3.68
N LYS A 55 7.03 1.25 2.51
CA LYS A 55 8.33 0.59 2.36
C LYS A 55 9.43 1.26 3.19
N GLU A 56 9.48 2.58 3.20
CA GLU A 56 10.48 3.36 3.92
C GLU A 56 10.28 3.34 5.44
N LEU A 57 9.03 3.22 5.89
CA LEU A 57 8.70 3.12 7.31
C LEU A 57 9.07 1.75 7.90
N LEU A 58 8.93 0.67 7.12
CA LEU A 58 9.10 -0.72 7.57
C LEU A 58 10.02 -1.49 6.61
N PRO A 59 11.29 -1.08 6.43
CA PRO A 59 12.17 -1.63 5.40
C PRO A 59 12.53 -3.10 5.64
N VAL A 60 12.63 -3.53 6.90
CA VAL A 60 12.95 -4.92 7.27
C VAL A 60 11.78 -5.82 6.90
N GLU A 61 10.59 -5.49 7.39
CA GLU A 61 9.34 -6.21 7.16
C GLU A 61 8.93 -6.22 5.69
N TRP A 62 9.28 -5.16 4.95
CA TRP A 62 9.10 -5.10 3.51
C TRP A 62 9.98 -6.08 2.75
N SER A 63 11.23 -6.25 3.20
CA SER A 63 12.23 -7.06 2.49
C SER A 63 12.14 -8.55 2.83
N ASP A 64 11.73 -8.92 4.04
CA ASP A 64 11.64 -10.29 4.50
C ASP A 64 10.20 -10.81 4.52
N TYR A 65 9.70 -11.16 3.33
CA TYR A 65 8.37 -11.71 3.14
C TYR A 65 8.13 -13.08 3.80
N LYS A 66 9.19 -13.77 4.27
CA LYS A 66 9.04 -15.06 4.95
C LYS A 66 8.69 -14.84 6.41
N GLN A 67 9.41 -13.94 7.08
CA GLN A 67 9.20 -13.63 8.48
C GLN A 67 8.08 -12.63 8.71
N TYR A 68 7.70 -11.85 7.69
CA TYR A 68 6.68 -10.81 7.81
C TYR A 68 5.61 -10.87 6.73
N ARG A 69 4.42 -10.40 7.09
CA ARG A 69 3.23 -10.36 6.22
C ARG A 69 3.01 -9.01 5.55
N LEU A 70 3.89 -8.02 5.75
CA LEU A 70 3.68 -6.66 5.27
C LEU A 70 3.35 -6.61 3.77
N THR A 71 4.06 -7.40 2.95
CA THR A 71 3.87 -7.48 1.50
C THR A 71 2.87 -8.57 1.06
N HIS A 72 2.19 -9.23 2.00
CA HIS A 72 1.12 -10.18 1.70
C HIS A 72 -0.08 -9.43 1.12
N ILE A 73 -0.80 -10.05 0.18
CA ILE A 73 -1.88 -9.39 -0.58
C ILE A 73 -2.97 -8.80 0.32
N VAL A 74 -3.29 -9.46 1.43
CA VAL A 74 -4.27 -8.96 2.41
C VAL A 74 -3.80 -7.64 3.04
N CYS A 75 -2.52 -7.55 3.40
CA CYS A 75 -1.95 -6.34 4.01
C CYS A 75 -1.78 -5.21 2.99
N LEU A 76 -1.33 -5.52 1.76
CA LEU A 76 -1.26 -4.54 0.68
C LEU A 76 -2.65 -3.96 0.36
N ASN A 77 -3.68 -4.82 0.29
CA ASN A 77 -5.05 -4.35 0.09
C ASN A 77 -5.54 -3.50 1.28
N ALA A 78 -5.20 -3.88 2.52
CA ALA A 78 -5.55 -3.11 3.70
C ALA A 78 -4.93 -1.70 3.65
N PHE A 79 -3.65 -1.60 3.31
CA PHE A 79 -2.98 -0.31 3.12
C PHE A 79 -3.62 0.53 2.02
N ALA A 80 -4.02 -0.07 0.91
CA ALA A 80 -4.71 0.65 -0.16
C ALA A 80 -6.07 1.20 0.30
N ILE A 81 -6.84 0.41 1.04
CA ILE A 81 -8.13 0.82 1.63
C ILE A 81 -7.92 1.92 2.67
N ALA A 82 -6.90 1.84 3.51
CA ALA A 82 -6.55 2.91 4.44
C ALA A 82 -6.10 4.18 3.70
N GLY A 83 -5.27 4.02 2.66
CA GLY A 83 -4.80 5.10 1.79
C GLY A 83 -5.93 5.84 1.09
N ASN A 84 -7.02 5.14 0.74
CA ASN A 84 -8.25 5.73 0.21
C ASN A 84 -8.87 6.78 1.15
N LYS A 85 -8.66 6.67 2.47
CA LYS A 85 -9.11 7.67 3.46
C LYS A 85 -8.02 8.70 3.77
N ILE A 86 -6.79 8.23 3.96
CA ILE A 86 -5.67 9.07 4.38
C ILE A 86 -5.27 10.06 3.28
N ILE A 87 -5.17 9.63 2.02
CA ILE A 87 -4.65 10.48 0.94
C ILE A 87 -5.59 11.65 0.62
N PRO A 88 -6.92 11.46 0.40
CA PRO A 88 -7.80 12.58 0.09
C PRO A 88 -7.84 13.65 1.19
N SER A 89 -7.75 13.24 2.46
CA SER A 89 -7.70 14.18 3.60
C SER A 89 -6.40 15.01 3.66
N ASN A 90 -5.36 14.59 2.95
CA ASN A 90 -4.06 15.25 2.88
C ASN A 90 -3.74 15.79 1.48
N TYR A 91 -4.69 15.76 0.55
CA TYR A 91 -4.52 16.22 -0.82
C TYR A 91 -5.19 17.58 -1.03
N ASN A 92 -4.42 18.55 -1.48
CA ASN A 92 -4.96 19.85 -1.88
C ASN A 92 -5.28 19.82 -3.38
N PHE A 93 -6.57 19.85 -3.72
CA PHE A 93 -7.06 19.83 -5.10
C PHE A 93 -6.84 21.17 -5.84
N VAL A 94 -6.65 22.28 -5.12
CA VAL A 94 -6.34 23.59 -5.71
C VAL A 94 -4.88 23.65 -6.14
N SER A 95 -3.96 23.31 -5.23
CA SER A 95 -2.52 23.28 -5.55
C SER A 95 -2.08 22.00 -6.26
N ASN A 96 -2.98 21.00 -6.36
CA ASN A 96 -2.72 19.69 -6.95
C ASN A 96 -1.52 18.97 -6.30
N GLN A 97 -1.38 19.11 -4.97
CA GLN A 97 -0.25 18.57 -4.20
C GLN A 97 -0.71 17.71 -3.02
N LEU A 98 0.00 16.61 -2.80
CA LEU A 98 -0.14 15.76 -1.62
C LEU A 98 0.77 16.29 -0.51
N ASN A 99 0.22 16.50 0.69
CA ASN A 99 1.03 16.81 1.87
C ASN A 99 1.72 15.52 2.39
N ILE A 100 2.80 15.12 1.73
CA ILE A 100 3.52 13.89 2.06
C ILE A 100 4.14 13.92 3.46
N LYS A 101 4.50 15.10 3.98
CA LYS A 101 5.04 15.22 5.34
C LYS A 101 4.01 14.78 6.38
N GLU A 102 2.77 15.24 6.23
CA GLU A 102 1.68 14.86 7.13
C GLU A 102 1.33 13.38 6.97
N VAL A 103 1.28 12.86 5.74
CA VAL A 103 1.07 11.42 5.48
C VAL A 103 2.15 10.57 6.17
N ASN A 104 3.44 10.92 6.03
CA ASN A 104 4.52 10.19 6.67
C ASN A 104 4.43 10.23 8.20
N LYS A 105 4.11 11.40 8.77
CA LYS A 105 3.93 11.56 10.22
C LYS A 105 2.82 10.64 10.72
N ARG A 106 1.65 10.70 10.06
CA ARG A 106 0.47 9.88 10.34
C ARG A 106 0.75 8.38 10.23
N MET A 107 1.36 7.97 9.12
CA MET A 107 1.68 6.57 8.86
C MET A 107 2.76 6.02 9.80
N SER A 108 3.49 6.84 10.55
CA SER A 108 4.50 6.34 11.49
C SER A 108 3.90 5.45 12.60
N SER A 109 2.62 5.60 12.93
CA SER A 109 1.93 4.79 13.93
C SER A 109 1.79 3.33 13.52
N ILE A 110 1.90 2.98 12.23
CA ILE A 110 1.78 1.59 11.76
C ILE A 110 2.92 0.69 12.27
N LYS A 111 4.00 1.28 12.80
CA LYS A 111 5.12 0.54 13.38
C LYS A 111 4.74 -0.22 14.66
N ILE A 112 3.62 0.12 15.29
CA ILE A 112 3.14 -0.55 16.50
C ILE A 112 2.53 -1.94 16.21
N PHE A 113 2.19 -2.21 14.95
CA PHE A 113 1.56 -3.46 14.57
C PHE A 113 2.60 -4.58 14.52
N ASP A 114 2.21 -5.76 15.00
CA ASP A 114 3.00 -6.97 14.79
C ASP A 114 2.79 -7.49 13.35
N TRP A 115 3.76 -7.19 12.49
CA TRP A 115 3.76 -7.62 11.09
C TRP A 115 4.28 -9.06 10.89
N SER A 116 4.67 -9.75 11.95
CA SER A 116 5.21 -11.11 11.91
C SER A 116 4.26 -12.10 11.22
N SER A 117 4.84 -13.05 10.49
CA SER A 117 4.14 -14.22 9.95
C SER A 117 3.51 -15.09 11.02
N GLU A 118 4.03 -15.06 12.25
CA GLU A 118 3.50 -15.80 13.40
C GLU A 118 2.53 -15.00 14.27
N GLY A 119 2.41 -13.69 14.02
CA GLY A 119 1.52 -12.78 14.72
C GLY A 119 0.04 -12.96 14.38
N THR A 120 -0.79 -12.08 14.93
CA THR A 120 -2.26 -12.12 14.78
C THR A 120 -2.72 -11.93 13.33
N LEU A 121 -1.93 -11.24 12.50
CA LEU A 121 -2.22 -11.02 11.09
C LEU A 121 -2.29 -12.33 10.28
N LYS A 122 -1.78 -13.46 10.83
CA LYS A 122 -1.84 -14.75 10.16
C LYS A 122 -3.25 -15.29 9.92
N TYR A 123 -4.19 -14.85 10.75
CA TYR A 123 -5.59 -15.25 10.67
C TYR A 123 -6.39 -14.42 9.66
N LEU A 124 -5.85 -13.28 9.19
CA LEU A 124 -6.53 -12.44 8.21
C LEU A 124 -6.49 -13.06 6.82
N LYS A 125 -7.67 -13.19 6.20
CA LYS A 125 -7.85 -13.79 4.88
C LYS A 125 -8.80 -12.98 4.02
N GLY A 126 -8.50 -12.93 2.72
CA GLY A 126 -9.37 -12.36 1.70
C GLY A 126 -9.72 -10.87 1.90
N ALA A 127 -10.83 -10.47 1.29
CA ALA A 127 -11.29 -9.08 1.31
C ALA A 127 -11.77 -8.63 2.70
N SER A 128 -12.41 -9.50 3.48
CA SER A 128 -12.84 -9.19 4.85
C SER A 128 -11.66 -8.91 5.77
N GLY A 129 -10.63 -9.76 5.76
CA GLY A 129 -9.40 -9.51 6.52
C GLY A 129 -8.67 -8.24 6.10
N SER A 130 -8.73 -7.88 4.82
CA SER A 130 -8.14 -6.63 4.32
C SER A 130 -8.89 -5.40 4.86
N LYS A 131 -10.22 -5.47 4.97
CA LYS A 131 -11.04 -4.37 5.50
C LYS A 131 -10.82 -4.17 7.00
N LEU A 132 -10.83 -5.26 7.78
CA LEU A 132 -10.58 -5.20 9.23
C LEU A 132 -9.23 -4.55 9.53
N LEU A 133 -8.16 -5.02 8.89
CA LEU A 133 -6.83 -4.42 9.08
C LEU A 133 -6.78 -2.97 8.60
N ALA A 134 -7.52 -2.60 7.55
CA ALA A 134 -7.58 -1.21 7.11
C ALA A 134 -8.23 -0.30 8.17
N GLU A 135 -9.29 -0.77 8.84
CA GLU A 135 -9.94 -0.05 9.94
C GLU A 135 -8.98 0.14 11.11
N ASP A 136 -8.23 -0.89 11.48
CA ASP A 136 -7.20 -0.78 12.52
C ASP A 136 -6.10 0.22 12.14
N ILE A 137 -5.63 0.18 10.89
CA ILE A 137 -4.63 1.13 10.38
C ILE A 137 -5.18 2.56 10.45
N ILE A 138 -6.41 2.81 9.96
CA ILE A 138 -7.04 4.12 10.01
C ILE A 138 -7.14 4.61 11.45
N ALA A 139 -7.64 3.77 12.36
CA ALA A 139 -7.77 4.10 13.78
C ALA A 139 -6.41 4.39 14.45
N SER A 140 -5.32 3.77 13.98
CA SER A 140 -3.97 4.07 14.47
C SER A 140 -3.41 5.39 13.94
N VAL A 141 -3.86 5.83 12.77
CA VAL A 141 -3.35 7.00 12.04
C VAL A 141 -4.10 8.29 12.42
N GLU A 142 -5.33 8.16 12.91
CA GLU A 142 -6.17 9.28 13.36
C GLU A 142 -5.93 9.71 14.82
N LYS A 143 -5.09 8.98 15.56
CA LYS A 143 -4.65 9.32 16.93
C LYS A 143 -3.56 10.39 16.91
#